data_AF-A0A9P4R973-F1
#
_entry.id   AF-A0A9P4R973-F1
#
_cell.length_a   1.000
_cell.length_b   1.000
_cell.length_c   1.000
_cell.angle_alpha   90.00
_cell.angle_beta   90.00
_cell.angle_gamma   90.00
#
_symmetry.space_group_name_H-M   'P 1'
#
loop_
_entity.id
_entity.type
_entity.pdbx_description
1 polymer ?
#
loop_
_entity_poly.entity_id
_entity_poly.type
_entity_poly.pdbx_seq_one_letter_code
_entity_poly.pdbx_strand_id
1 'polypeptide(L)'
;MAIGIANLAVRGFQVLFAIVVLGVTGTLISGQDTRLEKVPATYGFITFAGAVAMIGAAVGIAANWVEMLNGAITWGVDGVIALINLAAGVLIAYKLRGIDCGKTETEEEVKKKFYNNLLNAGEKDDYFGVSSKGEIEKRCRQAQADTAFLFLTVVILVAAILVTWFRMRNHK
;
A
#
# COMPACT_ATOMS: atom_id res chain seq x y z
N MET A 1 -10.99 22.62 18.72
CA MET A 1 -11.11 21.23 19.21
C MET A 1 -11.55 20.24 18.12
N ALA A 2 -12.67 20.46 17.42
CA ALA A 2 -13.17 19.52 16.38
C ALA A 2 -12.15 19.17 15.28
N ILE A 3 -11.40 20.15 14.77
CA ILE A 3 -10.35 19.95 13.74
C ILE A 3 -9.21 19.05 14.24
N GLY A 4 -8.85 19.13 15.53
CA GLY A 4 -7.81 18.28 16.12
C GLY A 4 -8.25 16.82 16.23
N ILE A 5 -9.51 16.59 16.61
CA ILE A 5 -10.12 15.25 16.66
C ILE A 5 -10.20 14.66 15.25
N ALA A 6 -10.62 15.46 14.27
CA ALA A 6 -10.66 15.04 12.87
C ALA A 6 -9.28 14.66 12.34
N ASN A 7 -8.24 15.46 12.63
CA ASN A 7 -6.86 15.12 12.26
C ASN A 7 -6.43 13.80 12.91
N LEU A 8 -6.65 13.62 14.22
CA LEU A 8 -6.29 12.38 14.92
C LEU A 8 -6.99 11.15 14.33
N ALA A 9 -8.28 11.26 14.00
CA ALA A 9 -9.03 10.18 13.36
C ALA A 9 -8.46 9.82 11.98
N VAL A 10 -8.22 10.82 11.12
CA VAL A 10 -7.64 10.64 9.78
C VAL A 10 -6.26 9.98 9.88
N ARG A 11 -5.40 10.42 10.81
CA ARG A 11 -4.09 9.80 11.05
C ARG A 11 -4.20 8.39 11.60
N GLY A 12 -5.20 8.11 12.45
CA GLY A 12 -5.49 6.76 12.93
C GLY A 12 -5.77 5.79 11.78
N PHE A 13 -6.63 6.18 10.82
CA PHE A 13 -6.86 5.39 9.61
C PHE A 13 -5.60 5.23 8.75
N GLN A 14 -4.79 6.29 8.62
CA GLN A 14 -3.52 6.22 7.91
C GLN A 14 -2.57 5.17 8.51
N VAL A 15 -2.46 5.12 9.85
CA VAL A 15 -1.67 4.08 10.55
C VAL A 15 -2.23 2.70 10.28
N LEU A 16 -3.54 2.51 10.40
CA LEU A 16 -4.19 1.22 10.17
C LEU A 16 -3.94 0.72 8.74
N PHE A 17 -4.09 1.57 7.74
CA PHE A 17 -3.87 1.19 6.34
C PHE A 17 -2.39 0.87 6.07
N ALA A 18 -1.47 1.66 6.65
CA ALA A 18 -0.03 1.37 6.55
C ALA A 18 0.34 0.01 7.18
N ILE A 19 -0.25 -0.33 8.34
CA ILE A 19 -0.05 -1.65 8.97
C ILE A 19 -0.55 -2.76 8.07
N VAL A 20 -1.73 -2.60 7.46
CA VAL A 20 -2.28 -3.62 6.55
C VAL A 20 -1.36 -3.81 5.34
N VAL A 21 -0.92 -2.73 4.68
CA VAL A 21 -0.01 -2.81 3.53
C VAL A 21 1.30 -3.50 3.91
N LEU A 22 1.93 -3.09 5.02
CA LEU A 22 3.18 -3.71 5.47
C LEU A 22 3.00 -5.18 5.86
N GLY A 23 1.89 -5.52 6.51
CA GLY A 23 1.59 -6.89 6.92
C GLY A 23 1.35 -7.81 5.72
N VAL A 24 0.50 -7.37 4.79
CA VAL A 24 0.17 -8.14 3.58
C VAL A 24 1.40 -8.27 2.68
N THR A 25 2.09 -7.18 2.36
CA THR A 25 3.34 -7.23 1.59
C THR A 25 4.41 -8.07 2.31
N GLY A 26 4.52 -7.97 3.64
CA GLY A 26 5.41 -8.80 4.45
C GLY A 26 5.15 -10.30 4.28
N THR A 27 3.88 -10.72 4.30
CA THR A 27 3.52 -12.13 4.04
C THR A 27 3.82 -12.57 2.60
N LEU A 28 3.68 -11.67 1.63
CA LEU A 28 4.00 -11.95 0.23
C LEU A 28 5.52 -12.11 0.03
N ILE A 29 6.33 -11.27 0.69
CA ILE A 29 7.80 -11.37 0.67
C ILE A 29 8.26 -12.65 1.37
N SER A 30 7.74 -12.96 2.56
CA SER A 30 8.17 -14.15 3.30
C SER A 30 7.80 -15.45 2.59
N GLY A 31 6.75 -15.43 1.78
CA GLY A 31 6.33 -16.55 0.96
C GLY A 31 7.00 -16.61 -0.41
N GLN A 32 8.06 -15.84 -0.68
CA GLN A 32 8.84 -15.95 -1.92
C GLN A 32 9.94 -17.00 -1.73
N ASP A 33 10.06 -17.93 -2.69
CA ASP A 33 11.18 -18.88 -2.69
C ASP A 33 12.43 -18.21 -3.28
N THR A 34 13.22 -17.64 -2.38
CA THR A 34 14.50 -16.98 -2.70
C THR A 34 15.54 -17.90 -3.36
N ARG A 35 15.31 -19.22 -3.41
CA ARG A 35 16.17 -20.17 -4.14
C ARG A 35 15.84 -20.22 -5.64
N LEU A 36 14.62 -19.84 -6.00
CA LEU A 36 14.15 -19.82 -7.38
C LEU A 36 14.45 -18.45 -8.00
N GLU A 37 13.99 -17.38 -7.36
CA GLU A 37 14.12 -16.01 -7.89
C GLU A 37 14.32 -14.99 -6.76
N LYS A 38 14.91 -13.83 -7.11
CA LYS A 38 15.00 -12.71 -6.17
C LYS A 38 13.62 -12.07 -5.99
N VAL A 39 13.34 -11.61 -4.77
CA VAL A 39 12.09 -10.91 -4.43
C VAL A 39 11.88 -9.73 -5.42
N PRO A 40 10.71 -9.65 -6.08
CA PRO A 40 10.41 -8.58 -7.01
C PRO A 40 10.59 -7.19 -6.38
N ALA A 41 11.28 -6.28 -7.08
CA ALA A 41 11.50 -4.91 -6.63
C ALA A 41 10.20 -4.15 -6.31
N THR A 42 9.09 -4.57 -6.93
CA THR A 42 7.73 -4.07 -6.65
C THR A 42 7.38 -4.18 -5.17
N TYR A 43 7.68 -5.30 -4.50
CA TYR A 43 7.39 -5.46 -3.08
C TYR A 43 8.23 -4.55 -2.19
N GLY A 44 9.49 -4.29 -2.59
CA GLY A 44 10.33 -3.30 -1.94
C GLY A 44 9.72 -1.89 -2.02
N PHE A 45 9.22 -1.49 -3.18
CA PHE A 45 8.57 -0.18 -3.35
C PHE A 45 7.26 -0.05 -2.56
N ILE A 46 6.45 -1.11 -2.49
CA ILE A 46 5.20 -1.10 -1.71
C ILE A 46 5.49 -1.03 -0.21
N THR A 47 6.49 -1.80 0.25
CA THR A 47 6.93 -1.76 1.66
C THR A 47 7.45 -0.37 2.01
N PHE A 48 8.23 0.24 1.12
CA PHE A 48 8.65 1.63 1.28
C PHE A 48 7.44 2.59 1.36
N ALA A 49 6.46 2.46 0.46
CA ALA A 49 5.26 3.30 0.45
C ALA A 49 4.46 3.19 1.76
N GLY A 50 4.26 1.97 2.26
CA GLY A 50 3.61 1.72 3.56
C GLY A 50 4.41 2.28 4.74
N ALA A 51 5.74 2.12 4.73
CA ALA A 51 6.61 2.64 5.79
C ALA A 51 6.62 4.18 5.83
N VAL A 52 6.73 4.86 4.69
CA VAL A 52 6.66 6.33 4.66
C VAL A 52 5.28 6.85 5.04
N ALA A 53 4.20 6.13 4.68
CA ALA A 53 2.86 6.46 5.13
C ALA A 53 2.72 6.35 6.66
N MET A 54 3.33 5.34 7.27
CA MET A 54 3.37 5.19 8.73
C MET A 54 4.14 6.32 9.41
N ILE A 55 5.32 6.67 8.90
CA ILE A 55 6.12 7.79 9.40
C ILE A 55 5.36 9.11 9.26
N GLY A 56 4.73 9.34 8.10
CA GLY A 56 3.89 10.52 7.87
C GLY A 56 2.74 10.61 8.86
N ALA A 57 2.13 9.49 9.22
CA ALA A 57 1.06 9.46 10.21
C ALA A 57 1.56 9.86 11.60
N ALA A 58 2.74 9.35 12.01
CA ALA A 58 3.38 9.71 13.28
C ALA A 58 3.73 11.20 13.32
N VAL A 59 4.29 11.75 12.23
CA VAL A 59 4.58 13.19 12.10
C VAL A 59 3.30 14.01 12.16
N GLY A 60 2.24 13.59 11.47
CA GLY A 60 0.95 14.29 11.46
C GLY A 60 0.22 14.25 12.80
N ILE A 61 0.45 13.20 13.61
CA ILE A 61 0.01 13.13 15.00
C ILE A 61 0.83 14.12 15.84
N ALA A 62 2.17 14.07 15.74
CA ALA A 62 3.09 14.97 16.46
C ALA A 62 2.83 16.46 16.18
N ALA A 63 2.38 16.79 14.96
CA ALA A 63 2.01 18.15 14.57
C ALA A 63 0.88 18.78 15.40
N ASN A 64 0.14 18.00 16.19
CA ASN A 64 -0.84 18.55 17.13
C ASN A 64 -0.20 19.24 18.33
N TRP A 65 1.04 18.91 18.69
CA TRP A 65 1.76 19.49 19.82
C TRP A 65 2.91 20.41 19.39
N VAL A 66 3.42 20.27 18.18
CA VAL A 66 4.53 21.07 17.66
C VAL A 66 4.04 22.02 16.58
N GLU A 67 3.94 23.31 16.91
CA GLU A 67 3.44 24.34 15.98
C GLU A 67 4.27 24.46 14.71
N MET A 68 5.59 24.22 14.77
CA MET A 68 6.47 24.24 13.59
C MET A 68 6.10 23.17 12.54
N LEU A 69 5.55 22.04 12.98
CA LEU A 69 5.06 20.99 12.09
C LEU A 69 3.63 21.29 11.59
N ASN A 70 2.93 22.21 12.22
CA ASN A 70 1.54 22.51 11.97
C ASN A 70 1.40 23.56 10.86
N GLY A 71 1.36 23.12 9.61
CA GLY A 71 1.19 24.02 8.47
C GLY A 71 1.74 23.48 7.15
N ALA A 72 2.41 24.35 6.40
CA ALA A 72 2.87 24.07 5.03
C ALA A 72 3.82 22.86 4.92
N ILE A 73 4.61 22.57 5.96
CA ILE A 73 5.53 21.43 5.98
C ILE A 73 4.75 20.11 5.97
N THR A 74 3.81 19.92 6.89
CA THR A 74 2.98 18.69 6.94
C THR A 74 2.12 18.55 5.69
N TRP A 75 1.60 19.65 5.15
CA TRP A 75 0.87 19.66 3.88
C TRP A 75 1.74 19.14 2.72
N GLY A 76 2.99 19.61 2.62
CA GLY A 76 3.93 19.15 1.60
C GLY A 76 4.35 17.69 1.78
N VAL A 77 4.62 17.27 3.03
CA VAL A 77 4.97 15.88 3.37
C VAL A 77 3.83 14.94 3.00
N ASP A 78 2.59 15.25 3.38
CA ASP A 78 1.41 14.44 3.05
C ASP A 78 1.20 14.35 1.54
N GLY A 79 1.44 15.44 0.80
CA GLY A 79 1.37 15.46 -0.65
C GLY A 79 2.37 14.49 -1.30
N VAL A 80 3.62 14.50 -0.84
CA VAL A 80 4.65 13.58 -1.35
C VAL A 80 4.30 12.13 -1.02
N ILE A 81 3.88 11.85 0.21
CA ILE A 81 3.47 10.50 0.63
C ILE A 81 2.26 10.02 -0.19
N ALA A 82 1.31 10.90 -0.49
CA ALA A 82 0.15 10.58 -1.31
C ALA A 82 0.58 10.18 -2.72
N LEU A 83 1.52 10.91 -3.34
CA LEU A 83 2.05 10.56 -4.65
C LEU A 83 2.80 9.22 -4.65
N ILE A 84 3.59 8.93 -3.61
CA ILE A 84 4.29 7.66 -3.46
C ILE A 84 3.29 6.50 -3.36
N ASN A 85 2.26 6.63 -2.51
CA ASN A 85 1.23 5.59 -2.34
C ASN A 85 0.39 5.41 -3.61
N LEU A 86 0.09 6.51 -4.32
CA LEU A 86 -0.58 6.45 -5.60
C LEU A 86 0.24 5.68 -6.64
N ALA A 87 1.54 6.01 -6.77
CA ALA A 87 2.44 5.31 -7.68
C ALA A 87 2.57 3.82 -7.34
N ALA A 88 2.66 3.47 -6.05
CA ALA A 88 2.72 2.09 -5.59
C ALA A 88 1.42 1.33 -5.91
N GLY A 89 0.26 1.94 -5.67
CA GLY A 89 -1.05 1.35 -5.99
C GLY A 89 -1.21 1.12 -7.50
N VAL A 90 -0.85 2.11 -8.32
CA VAL A 90 -0.88 2.00 -9.79
C VAL A 90 0.09 0.91 -10.29
N LEU A 91 1.27 0.79 -9.68
CA LEU A 91 2.24 -0.24 -10.05
C LEU A 91 1.69 -1.65 -9.86
N ILE A 92 1.05 -1.93 -8.72
CA ILE A 92 0.42 -3.25 -8.50
C ILE A 92 -0.77 -3.44 -9.45
N ALA A 93 -1.64 -2.43 -9.58
CA ALA A 93 -2.79 -2.50 -10.47
C ALA A 93 -2.40 -2.80 -11.92
N TYR A 94 -1.30 -2.20 -12.38
CA TYR A 94 -0.73 -2.48 -13.70
C TYR A 94 -0.22 -3.91 -13.80
N LYS A 95 0.50 -4.41 -12.79
CA LYS A 95 0.98 -5.80 -12.76
C LYS A 95 -0.14 -6.84 -12.66
N LEU A 96 -1.29 -6.49 -12.10
CA LEU A 96 -2.48 -7.35 -12.02
C LEU A 96 -3.44 -7.15 -13.20
N ARG A 97 -3.07 -6.37 -14.23
CA ARG A 97 -3.97 -6.05 -15.32
C ARG A 97 -4.45 -7.30 -16.06
N GLY A 98 -5.77 -7.48 -16.08
CA GLY A 98 -6.43 -8.59 -16.75
C GLY A 98 -6.25 -9.93 -16.01
N ILE A 99 -5.92 -9.92 -14.73
CA ILE A 99 -5.92 -11.09 -13.86
C ILE A 99 -7.13 -10.98 -12.93
N ASP A 100 -8.00 -11.98 -12.96
CA ASP A 100 -9.10 -12.07 -12.00
C ASP A 100 -8.65 -12.82 -10.74
N CYS A 101 -8.62 -12.15 -9.59
CA CYS A 101 -8.29 -12.76 -8.29
C CYS A 101 -9.47 -13.53 -7.64
N GLY A 102 -10.58 -13.69 -8.37
CA GLY A 102 -11.68 -14.59 -8.08
C GLY A 102 -11.30 -16.06 -8.18
N LYS A 103 -12.29 -16.93 -7.99
CA LYS A 103 -12.13 -18.38 -8.18
C LYS A 103 -11.84 -18.62 -9.66
N THR A 104 -10.74 -19.30 -9.96
CA THR A 104 -10.38 -19.57 -11.35
C THR A 104 -11.18 -20.73 -11.92
N GLU A 105 -11.78 -20.52 -13.08
CA GLU A 105 -12.63 -21.52 -13.76
C GLU A 105 -11.94 -22.14 -14.96
N THR A 106 -11.04 -21.40 -15.64
CA THR A 106 -10.37 -21.86 -16.88
C THR A 106 -8.88 -22.11 -16.70
N GLU A 107 -8.30 -23.03 -17.47
CA GLU A 107 -6.85 -23.31 -17.43
C GLU A 107 -5.99 -22.11 -17.87
N GLU A 108 -6.50 -21.28 -18.78
CA GLU A 108 -5.79 -20.08 -19.26
C GLU A 108 -5.63 -19.03 -18.17
N GLU A 109 -6.67 -18.82 -17.35
CA GLU A 109 -6.62 -17.93 -16.19
C GLU A 109 -5.63 -18.44 -15.13
N VAL A 110 -5.56 -19.75 -14.92
CA VAL A 110 -4.58 -20.37 -14.02
C VAL A 110 -3.18 -20.05 -14.53
N LYS A 111 -2.89 -20.33 -15.80
CA LYS A 111 -1.57 -20.05 -16.41
C LYS A 111 -1.21 -18.58 -16.25
N LYS A 112 -2.13 -17.65 -16.54
CA LYS A 112 -1.87 -16.22 -16.41
C LYS A 112 -1.48 -15.78 -14.99
N LYS A 113 -2.03 -16.43 -13.95
CA LYS A 113 -1.64 -16.20 -12.55
C LYS A 113 -0.26 -16.79 -12.23
N PHE A 114 0.03 -18.00 -12.71
CA PHE A 114 1.31 -18.69 -12.47
C PHE A 114 2.50 -18.04 -13.20
N TYR A 115 2.30 -17.48 -14.39
CA TYR A 115 3.36 -16.75 -15.10
C TYR A 115 3.50 -15.28 -14.67
N ASN A 116 2.79 -14.85 -13.63
CA ASN A 116 2.95 -13.52 -13.08
C ASN A 116 4.00 -13.51 -11.97
N ASN A 117 5.12 -12.81 -12.19
CA ASN A 117 6.23 -12.71 -11.23
C ASN A 117 5.87 -12.11 -9.87
N LEU A 118 4.74 -11.41 -9.77
CA LEU A 118 4.23 -10.94 -8.49
C LEU A 118 3.60 -12.10 -7.71
N LEU A 119 2.87 -12.98 -8.38
CA LEU A 119 2.04 -13.98 -7.74
C LEU A 119 2.77 -15.31 -7.53
N ASN A 120 3.65 -15.70 -8.46
CA ASN A 120 4.22 -17.04 -8.61
C ASN A 120 5.23 -17.47 -7.53
N ALA A 121 5.57 -16.58 -6.59
CA ALA A 121 6.54 -16.82 -5.52
C ALA A 121 7.97 -17.17 -6.00
N GLY A 122 8.31 -16.82 -7.24
CA GLY A 122 9.57 -17.15 -7.91
C GLY A 122 9.42 -18.26 -8.93
N GLU A 123 10.22 -18.20 -9.99
CA GLU A 123 10.22 -19.16 -11.08
C GLU A 123 11.64 -19.60 -11.44
N LYS A 124 11.84 -20.91 -11.61
CA LYS A 124 13.11 -21.48 -12.10
C LYS A 124 12.86 -22.79 -12.84
N ASP A 125 13.30 -22.88 -14.10
CA ASP A 125 13.25 -24.11 -14.91
C ASP A 125 11.84 -24.76 -14.91
N ASP A 126 10.79 -23.98 -15.13
CA ASP A 126 9.35 -24.36 -15.07
C ASP A 126 8.82 -24.77 -13.68
N TYR A 127 9.62 -24.62 -12.61
CA TYR A 127 9.17 -24.73 -11.23
C TYR A 127 8.74 -23.37 -10.68
N PHE A 128 7.50 -23.32 -10.19
CA PHE A 128 6.95 -22.17 -9.48
C PHE A 128 7.07 -22.36 -7.97
N GLY A 129 7.37 -21.29 -7.24
CA GLY A 129 7.38 -21.29 -5.77
C GLY A 129 6.00 -21.53 -5.15
N VAL A 130 4.94 -21.47 -5.97
CA VAL A 130 3.56 -21.80 -5.58
C VAL A 130 3.20 -23.19 -6.08
N SER A 131 2.66 -24.03 -5.19
CA SER A 131 2.34 -25.43 -5.52
C SER A 131 0.85 -25.69 -5.78
N SER A 132 -0.04 -24.73 -5.48
CA SER A 132 -1.49 -24.96 -5.56
C SER A 132 -2.28 -23.76 -6.11
N LYS A 133 -3.43 -24.06 -6.73
CA LYS A 133 -4.39 -23.03 -7.19
C LYS A 133 -4.89 -22.16 -6.03
N GLY A 134 -5.11 -22.75 -4.86
CA GLY A 134 -5.58 -21.99 -3.69
C GLY A 134 -4.54 -20.98 -3.19
N GLU A 135 -3.26 -21.34 -3.25
CA GLU A 135 -2.18 -20.46 -2.84
C GLU A 135 -1.96 -19.29 -3.81
N ILE A 136 -2.02 -19.53 -5.13
CA ILE A 136 -1.91 -18.45 -6.13
C ILE A 136 -3.10 -17.47 -6.03
N GLU A 137 -4.31 -17.98 -5.79
CA GLU A 137 -5.50 -17.15 -5.55
C GLU A 137 -5.36 -16.30 -4.28
N LYS A 138 -4.86 -16.89 -3.19
CA LYS A 138 -4.60 -16.17 -1.94
C LYS A 138 -3.60 -15.03 -2.16
N ARG A 139 -2.50 -15.29 -2.87
CA ARG A 139 -1.48 -14.26 -3.18
C ARG A 139 -2.04 -13.16 -4.09
N CYS A 140 -2.87 -13.51 -5.06
CA CYS A 140 -3.58 -12.54 -5.91
C CYS A 140 -4.47 -11.60 -5.09
N ARG A 141 -5.29 -12.17 -4.19
CA ARG A 141 -6.16 -11.38 -3.30
C ARG A 141 -5.38 -10.50 -2.33
N GLN A 142 -4.24 -10.99 -1.84
CA GLN A 142 -3.32 -10.18 -1.02
C GLN A 142 -2.77 -8.98 -1.81
N ALA A 143 -2.28 -9.19 -3.04
CA ALA A 143 -1.81 -8.09 -3.88
C ALA A 143 -2.94 -7.10 -4.26
N GLN A 144 -4.16 -7.60 -4.48
CA GLN A 144 -5.33 -6.76 -4.70
C GLN A 144 -5.70 -5.95 -3.45
N ALA A 145 -5.59 -6.55 -2.26
CA ALA A 145 -5.79 -5.85 -1.00
C ALA A 145 -4.76 -4.73 -0.83
N ASP A 146 -3.47 -5.00 -1.05
CA ASP A 146 -2.42 -3.97 -1.01
C ASP A 146 -2.75 -2.80 -1.94
N THR A 147 -3.17 -3.09 -3.18
CA THR A 147 -3.60 -2.07 -4.13
C THR A 147 -4.71 -1.19 -3.56
N ALA A 148 -5.75 -1.80 -2.98
CA ALA A 148 -6.87 -1.07 -2.40
C ALA A 148 -6.44 -0.20 -1.22
N PHE A 149 -5.65 -0.74 -0.29
CA PHE A 149 -5.20 0.02 0.89
C PHE A 149 -4.23 1.15 0.54
N LEU A 150 -3.42 1.00 -0.50
CA LEU A 150 -2.58 2.09 -1.03
C LEU A 150 -3.46 3.23 -1.56
N PHE A 151 -4.48 2.94 -2.37
CA PHE A 151 -5.42 3.98 -2.85
C PHE A 151 -6.24 4.60 -1.71
N LEU A 152 -6.70 3.81 -0.74
CA LEU A 152 -7.39 4.35 0.44
C LEU A 152 -6.48 5.25 1.28
N THR A 153 -5.18 4.93 1.35
CA THR A 153 -4.18 5.78 2.00
C THR A 153 -4.07 7.14 1.29
N VAL A 154 -4.12 7.18 -0.04
CA VAL A 154 -4.17 8.44 -0.81
C VAL A 154 -5.40 9.26 -0.44
N VAL A 155 -6.58 8.63 -0.38
CA VAL A 155 -7.83 9.33 0.00
C VAL A 155 -7.72 9.93 1.40
N ILE A 156 -7.17 9.18 2.35
CA ILE A 156 -6.95 9.65 3.73
C ILE A 156 -5.93 10.79 3.78
N LEU A 157 -4.85 10.73 3.00
CA LEU A 157 -3.87 11.81 2.92
C LEU A 157 -4.47 13.07 2.30
N VAL A 158 -5.31 12.95 1.27
CA VAL A 158 -6.07 14.10 0.73
C VAL A 158 -6.99 14.68 1.80
N ALA A 159 -7.67 13.85 2.58
CA ALA A 159 -8.47 14.33 3.71
C ALA A 159 -7.61 15.05 4.76
N ALA A 160 -6.42 14.54 5.09
CA ALA A 160 -5.48 15.17 6.03
C ALA A 160 -5.00 16.54 5.53
N ILE A 161 -4.67 16.63 4.25
CA ILE A 161 -4.30 17.86 3.54
C ILE A 161 -5.42 18.89 3.63
N LEU A 162 -6.68 18.49 3.35
CA LEU A 162 -7.84 19.37 3.43
C LEU A 162 -8.08 19.86 4.86
N VAL A 163 -8.02 18.97 5.86
CA VAL A 163 -8.16 19.35 7.29
C VAL A 163 -7.08 20.35 7.69
N THR A 164 -5.84 20.14 7.27
CA THR A 164 -4.71 21.04 7.55
C THR A 164 -4.91 22.39 6.86
N TRP A 165 -5.38 22.37 5.61
CA TRP A 165 -5.68 23.59 4.85
C TRP A 165 -6.80 24.42 5.47
N PHE A 166 -7.89 23.80 5.89
CA PHE A 166 -8.97 24.49 6.60
C PHE A 166 -8.50 25.07 7.93
N ARG A 167 -7.62 24.37 8.65
CA ARG A 167 -7.01 24.88 9.89
C ARG A 167 -6.17 26.13 9.63
N MET A 168 -5.34 26.12 8.58
CA MET A 168 -4.54 27.28 8.19
C MET A 168 -5.41 28.47 7.78
N ARG A 169 -6.56 28.22 7.13
CA ARG A 169 -7.48 29.29 6.70
C ARG A 169 -8.25 29.92 7.86
N ASN A 170 -8.64 29.14 8.87
CA ASN A 170 -9.36 29.65 10.04
C ASN A 170 -8.49 30.36 11.10
N HIS A 171 -7.16 30.26 10.99
CA HIS A 171 -6.20 30.96 11.86
C HIS A 171 -5.68 32.29 11.26
N LYS A 172 -6.11 32.65 10.04
CA LYS A 172 -5.99 33.99 9.48
C LYS A 172 -7.27 34.77 9.76
#